data_AF-A0A971SUG9-F1
#
_entry.id   AF-A0A971SUG9-F1
#
_cell.length_a   1.000
_cell.length_b   1.000
_cell.length_c   1.000
_cell.angle_alpha   90.00
_cell.angle_beta   90.00
_cell.angle_gamma   90.00
#
_symmetry.space_group_name_H-M   'P 1'
#
loop_
_entity.id
_entity.type
_entity.pdbx_description
1 polymer ?
#
loop_
_entity_poly.entity_id
_entity_poly.type
_entity_poly.pdbx_seq_one_letter_code
_entity_poly.pdbx_strand_id
1 'polypeptide(L)'
;MLRNIKVFSVLLVMPILSACDLLFMPASAPTYNDAELMRTAVFLVSQTAPADDLPTIGITQFTSDFPPTHTLPASTSTFVPQPNVTPVLEATQIPTIERSSSRPLVTLTPTGWCNQAGHGAQFDITVPDGTEVLPGQVFTKTWRLINTGVCTWTRLYKLIYYSGNDMGAHQESLFGGEVAPGQAVDISIQMTAPMEPGFYQSNWMLMDSDGNLFGMGWNADAPFWVKINVVESLSPTSGQ
;
A
#
# COMPACT_ATOMS: atom_id res chain seq x y z
N MET A 1 67.53 -25.71 -40.44
CA MET A 1 67.68 -24.28 -40.04
C MET A 1 67.06 -24.11 -38.66
N LEU A 2 67.88 -24.19 -37.61
CA LEU A 2 67.49 -23.91 -36.22
C LEU A 2 67.63 -22.40 -35.98
N ARG A 3 66.63 -21.74 -35.36
CA ARG A 3 66.75 -20.34 -34.95
C ARG A 3 66.46 -20.15 -33.46
N ASN A 4 67.57 -20.23 -32.71
CA ASN A 4 67.97 -19.54 -31.49
C ASN A 4 66.92 -18.82 -30.63
N ILE A 5 66.78 -19.39 -29.43
CA ILE A 5 66.46 -18.76 -28.14
C ILE A 5 67.24 -17.45 -27.90
N LYS A 6 66.54 -16.41 -27.44
CA LYS A 6 67.09 -15.39 -26.53
C LYS A 6 66.05 -15.07 -25.47
N VAL A 7 66.30 -15.60 -24.27
CA VAL A 7 65.66 -15.26 -23.00
C VAL A 7 65.95 -13.79 -22.70
N PHE A 8 64.93 -12.96 -22.52
CA PHE A 8 65.06 -11.65 -21.90
C PHE A 8 64.26 -11.67 -20.60
N SER A 9 64.99 -11.99 -19.53
CA SER A 9 64.52 -11.94 -18.14
C SER A 9 64.46 -10.48 -17.71
N VAL A 10 63.26 -9.94 -17.50
CA VAL A 10 63.05 -8.62 -16.90
C VAL A 10 62.71 -8.85 -15.42
N LEU A 11 63.72 -8.72 -14.58
CA LEU A 11 63.61 -8.62 -13.12
C LEU A 11 63.01 -7.25 -12.77
N LEU A 12 61.71 -7.21 -12.45
CA LEU A 12 61.07 -6.06 -11.83
C LEU A 12 61.15 -6.24 -10.30
N VAL A 13 62.05 -5.48 -9.68
CA VAL A 13 62.19 -5.35 -8.23
C VAL A 13 61.08 -4.40 -7.74
N MET A 14 60.14 -4.89 -6.93
CA MET A 14 59.14 -4.06 -6.24
C MET A 14 59.45 -4.03 -4.73
N PRO A 15 59.49 -2.85 -4.09
CA PRO A 15 59.95 -2.70 -2.71
C PRO A 15 58.85 -3.01 -1.69
N ILE A 16 59.29 -3.63 -0.59
CA ILE A 16 58.57 -3.84 0.66
C ILE A 16 58.50 -2.50 1.41
N LEU A 17 57.33 -2.06 1.87
CA LEU A 17 57.10 -1.36 3.16
C LEU A 17 55.63 -0.90 3.25
N SER A 18 54.85 -1.45 4.18
CA SER A 18 54.01 -0.68 5.11
C SER A 18 53.21 -1.64 6.00
N ALA A 19 53.71 -1.86 7.21
CA ALA A 19 52.94 -2.39 8.32
C ALA A 19 52.37 -1.21 9.11
N CYS A 20 51.06 -1.18 9.31
CA CYS A 20 50.43 -0.45 10.40
C CYS A 20 49.24 -1.30 10.88
N ASP A 21 49.50 -2.07 11.93
CA ASP A 21 48.47 -2.47 12.88
C ASP A 21 47.87 -1.21 13.49
N LEU A 22 46.54 -1.05 13.41
CA LEU A 22 45.77 -0.28 14.39
C LEU A 22 44.42 -0.96 14.60
N LEU A 23 44.38 -1.80 15.63
CA LEU A 23 43.19 -2.10 16.41
C LEU A 23 42.65 -0.78 16.96
N PHE A 24 41.40 -0.40 16.65
CA PHE A 24 40.55 0.39 17.56
C PHE A 24 39.10 0.50 17.03
N MET A 25 38.17 -0.16 17.71
CA MET A 25 36.75 0.21 17.83
C MET A 25 36.48 0.39 19.34
N PRO A 26 35.40 1.05 19.80
CA PRO A 26 34.45 1.97 19.12
C PRO A 26 34.24 3.29 19.92
N ALA A 27 33.47 4.24 19.39
CA ALA A 27 32.90 5.34 20.16
C ALA A 27 31.37 5.35 20.00
N SER A 28 30.67 5.14 21.11
CA SER A 28 29.22 5.25 21.27
C SER A 28 28.77 6.69 21.48
N ALA A 29 27.60 7.07 20.95
CA ALA A 29 26.88 8.28 21.31
C ALA A 29 25.36 8.10 21.03
N PRO A 30 24.48 8.94 21.60
CA PRO A 30 24.03 8.96 22.99
C PRO A 30 22.62 8.36 23.13
N THR A 31 22.31 7.90 24.34
CA THR A 31 20.97 7.46 24.78
C THR A 31 20.03 8.65 24.92
N TYR A 32 18.84 8.57 24.31
CA TYR A 32 17.70 9.44 24.60
C TYR A 32 16.61 8.62 25.28
N ASN A 33 16.10 9.14 26.39
CA ASN A 33 15.27 8.43 27.34
C ASN A 33 13.87 9.07 27.27
N ASP A 34 12.90 8.40 26.66
CA ASP A 34 11.52 8.89 26.53
C ASP A 34 10.55 8.31 27.57
N ALA A 35 11.06 7.98 28.76
CA ALA A 35 10.25 7.49 29.88
C ALA A 35 9.26 8.53 30.47
N GLU A 36 8.98 9.66 29.80
CA GLU A 36 8.26 10.79 30.40
C GLU A 36 7.09 11.38 29.58
N LEU A 37 6.70 10.79 28.44
CA LEU A 37 5.51 11.25 27.71
C LEU A 37 4.64 10.09 27.19
N MET A 38 3.93 9.40 28.10
CA MET A 38 2.59 8.77 27.92
C MET A 38 2.16 7.89 29.10
N ARG A 39 2.54 8.24 30.34
CA ARG A 39 1.91 7.68 31.55
C ARG A 39 0.45 8.16 31.66
N THR A 40 -0.51 7.58 30.94
CA THR A 40 -1.95 7.65 31.30
C THR A 40 -2.77 6.51 30.62
N ALA A 41 -3.46 5.72 31.46
CA ALA A 41 -4.45 4.64 31.20
C ALA A 41 -3.86 3.25 30.86
N VAL A 42 -3.66 2.27 31.75
CA VAL A 42 -4.41 1.70 32.90
C VAL A 42 -5.70 0.93 32.50
N PHE A 43 -5.53 -0.39 32.31
CA PHE A 43 -6.24 -1.50 33.00
C PHE A 43 -7.42 -2.25 32.34
N LEU A 44 -7.14 -3.54 32.06
CA LEU A 44 -7.94 -4.79 32.09
C LEU A 44 -9.17 -4.99 31.17
N VAL A 45 -9.08 -6.00 30.29
CA VAL A 45 -9.98 -7.18 30.33
C VAL A 45 -9.20 -8.43 29.93
N SER A 46 -8.94 -9.30 30.91
CA SER A 46 -8.63 -10.71 30.69
C SER A 46 -9.63 -11.49 31.54
N GLN A 47 -10.37 -12.41 30.93
CA GLN A 47 -10.96 -13.57 31.60
C GLN A 47 -11.59 -14.51 30.57
N THR A 48 -10.93 -15.66 30.39
CA THR A 48 -11.47 -16.91 29.87
C THR A 48 -12.26 -17.61 30.98
N ALA A 49 -13.46 -18.10 30.68
CA ALA A 49 -14.23 -18.98 31.56
C ALA A 49 -14.12 -20.44 31.07
N PRO A 50 -14.00 -21.44 31.96
CA PRO A 50 -13.95 -22.84 31.58
C PRO A 50 -15.36 -23.44 31.42
N ALA A 51 -15.41 -24.48 30.60
CA ALA A 51 -16.59 -25.32 30.36
C ALA A 51 -16.82 -26.29 31.52
N ASP A 52 -18.07 -26.41 31.97
CA ASP A 52 -18.69 -27.63 32.50
C ASP A 52 -20.16 -27.32 32.84
N ASP A 53 -21.09 -27.94 32.10
CA ASP A 53 -22.23 -28.70 32.65
C ASP A 53 -23.29 -29.01 31.57
N LEU A 54 -23.57 -30.29 31.39
CA LEU A 54 -24.73 -30.81 30.65
C LEU A 54 -25.98 -30.73 31.55
N PRO A 55 -27.20 -30.61 30.99
CA PRO A 55 -28.06 -31.80 31.06
C PRO A 55 -28.96 -32.08 29.85
N THR A 56 -28.94 -33.36 29.48
CA THR A 56 -29.94 -34.32 28.96
C THR A 56 -31.44 -33.97 28.91
N ILE A 57 -32.00 -34.20 27.70
CA ILE A 57 -33.34 -34.71 27.27
C ILE A 57 -34.62 -33.86 27.43
N GLY A 58 -35.31 -33.70 26.30
CA GLY A 58 -36.75 -33.46 26.22
C GLY A 58 -37.26 -33.45 24.78
N ILE A 59 -37.56 -34.62 24.20
CA ILE A 59 -38.26 -34.72 22.92
C ILE A 59 -39.77 -34.72 23.23
N THR A 60 -40.47 -33.65 22.86
CA THR A 60 -41.94 -33.65 22.79
C THR A 60 -42.38 -32.93 21.52
N GLN A 61 -43.15 -33.66 20.71
CA GLN A 61 -43.95 -33.21 19.58
C GLN A 61 -45.12 -32.29 20.03
N PHE A 62 -45.95 -31.89 19.07
CA PHE A 62 -47.20 -31.08 19.14
C PHE A 62 -46.92 -29.57 18.99
N THR A 63 -47.54 -28.79 18.10
CA THR A 63 -48.74 -28.92 17.25
C THR A 63 -48.70 -27.76 16.24
N SER A 64 -49.36 -27.90 15.09
CA SER A 64 -49.66 -26.75 14.22
C SER A 64 -50.65 -25.82 14.89
N ASP A 65 -50.39 -24.52 14.93
CA ASP A 65 -51.46 -23.53 14.93
C ASP A 65 -50.99 -22.15 14.42
N PHE A 66 -51.96 -21.39 13.94
CA PHE A 66 -51.90 -20.20 13.10
C PHE A 66 -51.07 -18.98 13.63
N PRO A 67 -50.68 -18.05 12.73
CA PRO A 67 -49.82 -16.90 13.06
C PRO A 67 -50.58 -15.79 13.83
N PRO A 68 -49.91 -15.04 14.73
CA PRO A 68 -50.47 -13.79 15.21
C PRO A 68 -50.29 -12.68 14.16
N THR A 69 -51.42 -12.10 13.75
CA THR A 69 -51.51 -10.84 13.01
C THR A 69 -50.77 -9.74 13.76
N HIS A 70 -49.65 -9.27 13.21
CA HIS A 70 -49.02 -8.03 13.65
C HIS A 70 -49.73 -6.84 12.99
N THR A 71 -50.55 -6.16 13.77
CA THR A 71 -51.16 -4.86 13.46
C THR A 71 -50.07 -3.81 13.20
N LEU A 72 -50.07 -3.23 12.00
CA LEU A 72 -49.24 -2.09 11.62
C LEU A 72 -49.64 -0.84 12.43
N PRO A 73 -48.70 0.02 12.85
CA PRO A 73 -49.04 1.32 13.42
C PRO A 73 -49.57 2.26 12.31
N ALA A 74 -50.73 2.86 12.57
CA ALA A 74 -51.34 3.88 11.73
C ALA A 74 -50.44 5.14 11.68
N SER A 75 -50.02 5.53 10.48
CA SER A 75 -49.32 6.79 10.26
C SER A 75 -50.34 7.93 10.16
N THR A 76 -50.38 8.77 11.19
CA THR A 76 -51.15 10.02 11.20
C THR A 76 -50.46 11.03 10.28
N SER A 77 -51.11 11.38 9.15
CA SER A 77 -50.68 12.47 8.28
C SER A 77 -51.19 13.80 8.84
N THR A 78 -50.29 14.64 9.33
CA THR A 78 -50.54 16.04 9.66
C THR A 78 -50.52 16.87 8.38
N PHE A 79 -51.69 17.38 7.99
CA PHE A 79 -51.84 18.30 6.87
C PHE A 79 -51.31 19.69 7.27
N VAL A 80 -50.17 20.09 6.72
CA VAL A 80 -49.63 21.46 6.87
C VAL A 80 -50.29 22.33 5.79
N PRO A 81 -50.88 23.49 6.12
CA PRO A 81 -51.49 24.36 5.12
C PRO A 81 -50.40 24.95 4.22
N GLN A 82 -50.53 24.69 2.92
CA GLN A 82 -49.67 25.19 1.85
C GLN A 82 -49.89 26.71 1.65
N PRO A 83 -48.82 27.53 1.51
CA PRO A 83 -48.96 28.94 1.21
C PRO A 83 -49.52 29.14 -0.21
N ASN A 84 -50.54 29.98 -0.30
CA ASN A 84 -51.21 30.42 -1.51
C ASN A 84 -50.19 31.14 -2.43
N VAL A 85 -49.90 30.57 -3.60
CA VAL A 85 -49.02 31.18 -4.61
C VAL A 85 -49.78 32.25 -5.39
N THR A 86 -49.39 33.51 -5.19
CA THR A 86 -49.81 34.65 -5.99
C THR A 86 -49.31 34.47 -7.43
N PRO A 87 -50.15 34.65 -8.48
CA PRO A 87 -49.68 34.60 -9.86
C PRO A 87 -48.77 35.80 -10.13
N VAL A 88 -47.48 35.53 -10.33
CA VAL A 88 -46.52 36.51 -10.85
C VAL A 88 -46.76 36.60 -12.35
N LEU A 89 -47.09 37.79 -12.83
CA LEU A 89 -47.20 38.08 -14.26
C LEU A 89 -45.84 37.84 -14.92
N GLU A 90 -45.79 36.80 -15.75
CA GLU A 90 -44.63 36.40 -16.52
C GLU A 90 -44.31 37.49 -17.56
N ALA A 91 -43.16 38.13 -17.40
CA ALA A 91 -42.67 39.09 -18.37
C ALA A 91 -42.25 38.33 -19.63
N THR A 92 -42.97 38.54 -20.74
CA THR A 92 -42.65 38.02 -22.06
C THR A 92 -41.23 38.42 -22.44
N GLN A 93 -40.33 37.45 -22.47
CA GLN A 93 -38.94 37.66 -22.85
C GLN A 93 -38.87 37.94 -24.36
N ILE A 94 -38.33 39.11 -24.70
CA ILE A 94 -37.93 39.46 -26.07
C ILE A 94 -36.73 38.57 -26.41
N PRO A 95 -36.65 37.93 -27.60
CA PRO A 95 -35.51 37.12 -27.98
C PRO A 95 -34.25 37.99 -28.08
N THR A 96 -33.43 37.98 -27.04
CA THR A 96 -32.07 38.49 -27.09
C THR A 96 -31.24 37.48 -27.89
N ILE A 97 -30.74 37.92 -29.06
CA ILE A 97 -29.72 37.19 -29.80
C ILE A 97 -28.44 37.24 -28.95
N GLU A 98 -28.28 36.29 -28.03
CA GLU A 98 -27.00 36.10 -27.36
C GLU A 98 -26.01 35.53 -28.38
N ARG A 99 -25.05 36.37 -28.78
CA ARG A 99 -23.90 35.94 -29.58
C ARG A 99 -23.07 35.00 -28.72
N SER A 100 -23.30 33.69 -28.84
CA SER A 100 -22.43 32.65 -28.27
C SER A 100 -21.01 32.89 -28.76
N SER A 101 -20.19 33.48 -27.90
CA SER A 101 -18.77 33.63 -28.13
C SER A 101 -18.14 32.24 -28.02
N SER A 102 -17.99 31.56 -29.15
CA SER A 102 -17.26 30.30 -29.25
C SER A 102 -15.76 30.58 -29.09
N ARG A 103 -15.33 30.82 -27.86
CA ARG A 103 -13.91 30.82 -27.53
C ARG A 103 -13.45 29.36 -27.66
N PRO A 104 -12.44 29.06 -28.49
CA PRO A 104 -11.91 27.69 -28.54
C PRO A 104 -11.44 27.32 -27.14
N LEU A 105 -11.99 26.23 -26.60
CA LEU A 105 -11.50 25.63 -25.37
C LEU A 105 -10.09 25.13 -25.67
N VAL A 106 -9.08 25.85 -25.19
CA VAL A 106 -7.69 25.40 -25.25
C VAL A 106 -7.63 24.15 -24.37
N THR A 107 -7.76 23.00 -25.02
CA THR A 107 -7.58 21.70 -24.38
C THR A 107 -6.07 21.55 -24.24
N LEU A 108 -5.54 21.88 -23.07
CA LEU A 108 -4.13 21.64 -22.78
C LEU A 108 -3.90 20.13 -22.89
N THR A 109 -3.18 19.70 -23.92
CA THR A 109 -2.67 18.33 -24.00
C THR A 109 -1.73 18.16 -22.81
N PRO A 110 -2.01 17.24 -21.89
CA PRO A 110 -1.15 17.07 -20.73
C PRO A 110 0.24 16.63 -21.21
N THR A 111 1.25 17.44 -20.92
CA THR A 111 2.66 17.14 -21.21
C THR A 111 3.20 16.30 -20.06
N GLY A 112 3.40 15.02 -20.30
CA GLY A 112 3.91 14.08 -19.28
C GLY A 112 4.11 12.68 -19.86
N TRP A 113 4.75 11.82 -19.09
CA TRP A 113 4.87 10.40 -19.44
C TRP A 113 3.47 9.75 -19.47
N CYS A 114 3.26 8.85 -20.42
CA CYS A 114 2.00 8.09 -20.52
C CYS A 114 1.71 7.36 -19.21
N ASN A 115 2.64 6.50 -18.79
CA ASN A 115 2.56 5.74 -17.55
C ASN A 115 3.60 6.26 -16.56
N GLN A 116 3.14 6.76 -15.40
CA GLN A 116 4.03 7.22 -14.33
C GLN A 116 3.32 7.13 -12.99
N ALA A 117 3.96 6.48 -12.02
CA ALA A 117 3.43 6.35 -10.67
C ALA A 117 4.00 7.45 -9.75
N GLY A 118 3.17 7.86 -8.81
CA GLY A 118 3.54 8.72 -7.69
C GLY A 118 3.15 8.09 -6.36
N HIS A 119 3.67 8.67 -5.29
CA HIS A 119 3.45 8.20 -3.95
C HIS A 119 2.12 8.77 -3.45
N GLY A 120 1.25 7.92 -2.90
CA GLY A 120 0.11 8.40 -2.12
C GLY A 120 0.55 9.17 -0.87
N ALA A 121 -0.34 10.00 -0.32
CA ALA A 121 -0.08 10.73 0.94
C ALA A 121 0.24 9.78 2.12
N GLN A 122 -0.38 8.60 2.13
CA GLN A 122 0.00 7.47 2.97
C GLN A 122 0.46 6.35 2.03
N PHE A 123 1.76 6.25 1.79
CA PHE A 123 2.30 5.32 0.81
C PHE A 123 2.23 3.87 1.29
N ASP A 124 2.81 3.59 2.46
CA ASP A 124 2.75 2.27 3.09
C ASP A 124 1.46 2.13 3.88
N ILE A 125 0.43 1.53 3.27
CA ILE A 125 -0.86 1.28 3.92
C ILE A 125 -0.74 0.14 4.93
N THR A 126 0.01 -0.91 4.57
CA THR A 126 0.39 -1.98 5.50
C THR A 126 1.89 -2.20 5.46
N VAL A 127 2.42 -2.80 6.54
CA VAL A 127 3.83 -3.17 6.69
C VAL A 127 4.77 -1.99 6.35
N PRO A 128 4.81 -0.93 7.18
CA PRO A 128 5.79 0.14 7.03
C PRO A 128 7.21 -0.41 6.99
N ASP A 129 8.12 0.36 6.39
CA ASP A 129 9.52 -0.05 6.31
C ASP A 129 10.14 -0.32 7.69
N GLY A 130 10.83 -1.45 7.79
CA GLY A 130 11.46 -1.91 9.03
C GLY A 130 10.54 -2.68 9.97
N THR A 131 9.29 -2.99 9.56
CA THR A 131 8.39 -3.84 10.34
C THR A 131 9.07 -5.16 10.71
N GLU A 132 9.03 -5.50 12.00
CA GLU A 132 9.50 -6.78 12.51
C GLU A 132 8.50 -7.90 12.20
N VAL A 133 8.99 -8.99 11.63
CA VAL A 133 8.19 -10.19 11.31
C VAL A 133 8.95 -11.45 11.73
N LEU A 134 8.21 -12.53 11.98
CA LEU A 134 8.79 -13.82 12.30
C LEU A 134 9.24 -14.58 11.04
N PRO A 135 10.21 -15.49 11.14
CA PRO A 135 10.57 -16.42 10.07
C PRO A 135 9.36 -17.15 9.48
N GLY A 136 9.23 -17.15 8.15
CA GLY A 136 8.12 -17.82 7.45
C GLY A 136 6.75 -17.17 7.65
N GLN A 137 6.67 -16.03 8.33
CA GLN A 137 5.40 -15.32 8.53
C GLN A 137 4.84 -14.84 7.19
N VAL A 138 3.58 -15.19 6.92
CA VAL A 138 2.83 -14.65 5.80
C VAL A 138 2.25 -13.29 6.19
N PHE A 139 2.43 -12.28 5.34
CA PHE A 139 1.88 -10.95 5.52
C PHE A 139 1.35 -10.39 4.18
N THR A 140 0.48 -9.40 4.25
CA THR A 140 0.00 -8.68 3.06
C THR A 140 0.56 -7.27 3.06
N LYS A 141 1.35 -6.95 2.04
CA LYS A 141 1.84 -5.61 1.79
C LYS A 141 0.85 -4.87 0.89
N THR A 142 0.53 -3.64 1.26
CA THR A 142 -0.34 -2.75 0.48
C THR A 142 0.35 -1.40 0.33
N TRP A 143 0.49 -0.95 -0.93
CA TRP A 143 0.96 0.38 -1.28
C TRP A 143 -0.19 1.20 -1.83
N ARG A 144 -0.21 2.50 -1.51
CA ARG A 144 -1.07 3.48 -2.20
C ARG A 144 -0.27 4.25 -3.23
N LEU A 145 -0.58 4.01 -4.50
CA LEU A 145 0.01 4.69 -5.64
C LEU A 145 -0.94 5.74 -6.19
N ILE A 146 -0.40 6.79 -6.81
CA ILE A 146 -1.16 7.78 -7.58
C ILE A 146 -0.73 7.67 -9.04
N ASN A 147 -1.67 7.69 -9.97
CA ASN A 147 -1.35 7.85 -11.38
C ASN A 147 -0.97 9.30 -11.66
N THR A 148 0.33 9.59 -11.81
CA THR A 148 0.84 10.92 -12.15
C THR A 148 1.12 11.08 -13.64
N GLY A 149 0.89 10.03 -14.43
CA GLY A 149 0.98 10.03 -15.88
C GLY A 149 -0.27 10.59 -16.55
N VAL A 150 -0.28 10.52 -17.88
CA VAL A 150 -1.39 11.04 -18.72
C VAL A 150 -2.31 9.95 -19.26
N CYS A 151 -1.87 8.69 -19.21
CA CYS A 151 -2.66 7.54 -19.63
C CYS A 151 -3.42 6.93 -18.44
N THR A 152 -4.65 6.46 -18.69
CA THR A 152 -5.42 5.72 -17.69
C THR A 152 -4.85 4.31 -17.55
N TRP A 153 -4.51 3.89 -16.34
CA TRP A 153 -4.13 2.51 -16.08
C TRP A 153 -5.38 1.65 -16.11
N THR A 154 -5.34 0.56 -16.88
CA THR A 154 -6.48 -0.35 -17.04
C THR A 154 -6.29 -1.61 -16.19
N ARG A 155 -7.30 -2.49 -16.17
CA ARG A 155 -7.22 -3.79 -15.50
C ARG A 155 -6.15 -4.73 -16.09
N LEU A 156 -5.58 -4.40 -17.25
CA LEU A 156 -4.51 -5.16 -17.89
C LEU A 156 -3.12 -4.81 -17.34
N TYR A 157 -3.03 -3.74 -16.54
CA TYR A 157 -1.79 -3.35 -15.88
C TYR A 157 -1.53 -4.27 -14.69
N LYS A 158 -0.25 -4.49 -14.40
CA LYS A 158 0.19 -5.48 -13.41
C LYS A 158 1.26 -4.93 -12.49
N LEU A 159 1.27 -5.42 -11.25
CA LEU A 159 2.40 -5.31 -10.34
C LEU A 159 3.39 -6.45 -10.59
N ILE A 160 4.67 -6.12 -10.78
CA ILE A 160 5.73 -7.06 -11.14
C ILE A 160 6.92 -6.93 -10.18
N TYR A 161 7.41 -8.08 -9.70
CA TYR A 161 8.66 -8.14 -8.95
C TYR A 161 9.81 -7.75 -9.87
N TYR A 162 10.66 -6.83 -9.42
CA TYR A 162 11.75 -6.29 -10.20
C TYR A 162 13.12 -6.79 -9.73
N SER A 163 13.38 -6.74 -8.41
CA SER A 163 14.68 -7.16 -7.84
C SER A 163 14.64 -7.29 -6.32
N GLY A 164 15.73 -7.80 -5.72
CA GLY A 164 15.88 -7.99 -4.28
C GLY A 164 15.45 -9.38 -3.83
N ASN A 165 14.80 -9.51 -2.68
CA ASN A 165 14.19 -10.75 -2.24
C ASN A 165 12.71 -10.74 -2.65
N ASP A 166 12.24 -11.74 -3.39
CA ASP A 166 10.86 -11.84 -3.85
C ASP A 166 9.88 -12.23 -2.73
N MET A 167 10.39 -12.74 -1.59
CA MET A 167 9.61 -13.14 -0.42
C MET A 167 8.45 -14.09 -0.80
N GLY A 168 8.68 -14.99 -1.77
CA GLY A 168 7.69 -15.95 -2.27
C GLY A 168 6.53 -15.32 -3.06
N ALA A 169 6.61 -14.04 -3.42
CA ALA A 169 5.59 -13.32 -4.15
C ALA A 169 5.69 -13.60 -5.67
N HIS A 170 5.44 -14.84 -6.07
CA HIS A 170 5.52 -15.27 -7.47
C HIS A 170 4.26 -14.93 -8.30
N GLN A 171 3.25 -14.30 -7.70
CA GLN A 171 1.98 -13.99 -8.35
C GLN A 171 1.96 -12.56 -8.89
N GLU A 172 1.51 -12.40 -10.13
CA GLU A 172 1.18 -11.09 -10.70
C GLU A 172 -0.12 -10.56 -10.06
N SER A 173 -0.12 -9.33 -9.55
CA SER A 173 -1.32 -8.69 -9.02
C SER A 173 -1.91 -7.74 -10.07
N LEU A 174 -3.11 -8.08 -10.57
CA LEU A 174 -3.87 -7.24 -11.50
C LEU A 174 -4.61 -6.13 -10.75
N PHE A 175 -4.86 -5.04 -11.46
CA PHE A 175 -5.56 -3.89 -10.89
C PHE A 175 -7.06 -4.21 -10.74
N GLY A 176 -7.64 -3.83 -9.58
CA GLY A 176 -9.06 -4.04 -9.28
C GLY A 176 -10.03 -3.21 -10.14
N GLY A 177 -9.51 -2.20 -10.84
CA GLY A 177 -10.26 -1.27 -11.68
C GLY A 177 -9.33 -0.36 -12.50
N GLU A 178 -9.92 0.58 -13.24
CA GLU A 178 -9.16 1.60 -13.96
C GLU A 178 -8.73 2.72 -13.02
N VAL A 179 -7.56 3.31 -13.29
CA VAL A 179 -7.00 4.41 -12.50
C VAL A 179 -6.67 5.56 -13.44
N ALA A 180 -7.56 6.55 -13.49
CA ALA A 180 -7.39 7.74 -14.31
C ALA A 180 -6.22 8.62 -13.80
N PRO A 181 -5.65 9.49 -14.65
CA PRO A 181 -4.68 10.50 -14.22
C PRO A 181 -5.14 11.27 -12.98
N GLY A 182 -4.25 11.40 -11.99
CA GLY A 182 -4.48 12.03 -10.70
C GLY A 182 -5.22 11.16 -9.67
N GLN A 183 -5.71 9.96 -10.03
CA GLN A 183 -6.38 9.05 -9.10
C GLN A 183 -5.39 8.19 -8.32
N ALA A 184 -5.81 7.78 -7.13
CA ALA A 184 -5.07 6.85 -6.29
C ALA A 184 -5.60 5.41 -6.40
N VAL A 185 -4.73 4.44 -6.16
CA VAL A 185 -5.05 3.01 -6.10
C VAL A 185 -4.25 2.34 -4.99
N ASP A 186 -4.92 1.44 -4.27
CA ASP A 186 -4.27 0.57 -3.29
C ASP A 186 -4.00 -0.79 -3.94
N ILE A 187 -2.73 -1.19 -3.98
CA ILE A 187 -2.30 -2.45 -4.57
C ILE A 187 -1.73 -3.33 -3.46
N SER A 188 -2.31 -4.51 -3.31
CA SER A 188 -1.91 -5.49 -2.29
C SER A 188 -1.25 -6.72 -2.91
N ILE A 189 -0.29 -7.27 -2.17
CA ILE A 189 0.33 -8.56 -2.48
C ILE A 189 0.63 -9.33 -1.19
N GLN A 190 0.37 -10.64 -1.23
CA GLN A 190 0.74 -11.55 -0.15
C GLN A 190 2.19 -11.98 -0.31
N MET A 191 2.95 -11.96 0.77
CA MET A 191 4.38 -12.27 0.82
C MET A 191 4.66 -13.14 2.03
N THR A 192 5.74 -13.91 1.98
CA THR A 192 6.22 -14.78 3.05
C THR A 192 7.62 -14.36 3.46
N ALA A 193 7.80 -14.01 4.73
CA ALA A 193 9.10 -13.65 5.27
C ALA A 193 10.11 -14.79 5.11
N PRO A 194 11.37 -14.51 4.74
CA PRO A 194 12.44 -15.51 4.73
C PRO A 194 12.60 -16.22 6.08
N MET A 195 13.18 -17.42 6.06
CA MET A 195 13.39 -18.23 7.27
C MET A 195 14.57 -17.77 8.12
N GLU A 196 15.52 -17.06 7.53
CA GLU A 196 16.71 -16.56 8.21
C GLU A 196 16.45 -15.14 8.75
N PRO A 197 16.87 -14.83 10.00
CA PRO A 197 16.80 -13.48 10.53
C PRO A 197 17.64 -12.48 9.72
N GLY A 198 17.15 -11.25 9.58
CA GLY A 198 17.85 -10.19 8.87
C GLY A 198 16.94 -9.17 8.19
N PHE A 199 17.54 -8.14 7.59
CA PHE A 199 16.82 -7.16 6.79
C PHE A 199 16.64 -7.63 5.36
N TYR A 200 15.40 -7.62 4.89
CA TYR A 200 15.06 -7.99 3.52
C TYR A 200 14.28 -6.89 2.85
N GLN A 201 14.58 -6.68 1.57
CA GLN A 201 13.90 -5.71 0.73
C GLN A 201 13.46 -6.38 -0.57
N SER A 202 12.22 -6.10 -0.99
CA SER A 202 11.64 -6.53 -2.25
C SER A 202 11.28 -5.31 -3.07
N ASN A 203 11.81 -5.20 -4.30
CA ASN A 203 11.59 -4.07 -5.19
C ASN A 203 10.60 -4.42 -6.29
N TRP A 204 9.69 -3.50 -6.59
CA TRP A 204 8.54 -3.70 -7.45
C TRP A 204 8.41 -2.56 -8.46
N MET A 205 7.89 -2.91 -9.64
CA MET A 205 7.51 -1.98 -10.70
C MET A 205 6.12 -2.34 -11.23
N LEU A 206 5.52 -1.41 -11.96
CA LEU A 206 4.29 -1.65 -12.71
C LEU A 206 4.64 -2.04 -14.16
N MET A 207 3.76 -2.81 -14.78
CA MET A 207 3.83 -3.18 -16.19
C MET A 207 2.54 -2.80 -16.89
N ASP A 208 2.65 -2.13 -18.05
CA ASP A 208 1.50 -1.80 -18.89
C ASP A 208 1.02 -3.01 -19.72
N SER A 209 -0.05 -2.82 -20.49
CA SER A 209 -0.64 -3.88 -21.32
C SER A 209 0.27 -4.37 -22.46
N ASP A 210 1.26 -3.56 -22.85
CA ASP A 210 2.20 -3.85 -23.93
C ASP A 210 3.48 -4.52 -23.39
N GLY A 211 3.59 -4.67 -22.07
CA GLY A 211 4.73 -5.29 -21.40
C GLY A 211 5.84 -4.32 -21.01
N ASN A 212 5.64 -3.01 -21.13
CA ASN A 212 6.65 -2.03 -20.73
C ASN A 212 6.59 -1.81 -19.22
N LEU A 213 7.76 -1.80 -18.58
CA LEU A 213 7.89 -1.48 -17.17
C LEU A 213 7.88 0.02 -16.94
N PHE A 214 7.22 0.45 -15.88
CA PHE A 214 7.25 1.81 -15.38
C PHE A 214 7.10 1.83 -13.86
N GLY A 215 7.46 2.95 -13.26
CA GLY A 215 7.45 3.13 -11.82
C GLY A 215 7.36 4.59 -11.45
N MET A 216 8.07 4.96 -10.40
CA MET A 216 8.07 6.28 -9.81
C MET A 216 9.21 7.16 -10.33
N GLY A 217 9.30 8.38 -9.79
CA GLY A 217 10.35 9.33 -10.12
C GLY A 217 10.07 10.08 -11.43
N TRP A 218 10.91 11.07 -11.73
CA TRP A 218 10.71 11.98 -12.86
C TRP A 218 10.66 11.27 -14.22
N ASN A 219 11.43 10.19 -14.39
CA ASN A 219 11.50 9.41 -15.64
C ASN A 219 10.58 8.18 -15.65
N ALA A 220 9.77 7.96 -14.61
CA ALA A 220 8.93 6.78 -14.45
C ALA A 220 9.70 5.44 -14.46
N ASP A 221 10.95 5.42 -14.01
CA ASP A 221 11.85 4.25 -14.06
C ASP A 221 12.31 3.77 -12.67
N ALA A 222 11.89 4.46 -11.59
CA ALA A 222 12.29 4.08 -10.24
C ALA A 222 11.34 3.02 -9.64
N PRO A 223 11.87 1.92 -9.06
CA PRO A 223 11.04 0.97 -8.34
C PRO A 223 10.56 1.54 -6.99
N PHE A 224 9.49 0.95 -6.46
CA PHE A 224 9.10 1.06 -5.05
C PHE A 224 9.38 -0.26 -4.33
N TRP A 225 9.28 -0.27 -2.99
CA TRP A 225 9.70 -1.43 -2.23
C TRP A 225 8.85 -1.71 -1.00
N VAL A 226 9.08 -2.90 -0.44
CA VAL A 226 8.79 -3.25 0.94
C VAL A 226 10.08 -3.66 1.62
N LYS A 227 10.27 -3.19 2.85
CA LYS A 227 11.43 -3.56 3.66
C LYS A 227 10.98 -4.09 5.02
N ILE A 228 11.42 -5.28 5.37
CA ILE A 228 11.11 -5.95 6.64
C ILE A 228 12.38 -6.28 7.41
N ASN A 229 12.22 -6.50 8.70
CA ASN A 229 13.24 -7.08 9.58
C ASN A 229 12.74 -8.43 10.10
N VAL A 230 13.35 -9.52 9.67
CA VAL A 230 13.03 -10.86 10.19
C VAL A 230 13.77 -11.04 11.52
N VAL A 231 13.04 -11.27 12.60
CA VAL A 231 13.59 -11.43 13.96
C VAL A 231 13.19 -12.76 14.55
N GLU A 232 14.07 -13.37 15.36
CA GLU A 232 13.82 -14.69 15.98
C GLU A 232 12.61 -14.66 16.93
N SER A 233 12.37 -13.52 17.56
CA SER A 233 11.21 -13.22 18.38
C SER A 233 10.83 -11.76 18.19
N LEU A 234 9.54 -11.48 18.05
CA LEU A 234 9.07 -10.09 18.04
C LEU A 234 9.41 -9.46 19.39
N SER A 235 10.08 -8.31 19.35
CA SER A 235 10.28 -7.55 20.57
C SER A 235 8.90 -7.20 21.13
N PRO A 236 8.60 -7.47 22.42
CA PRO A 236 7.39 -6.92 23.00
C PRO A 236 7.49 -5.41 22.83
N THR A 237 6.61 -4.83 22.02
CA THR A 237 6.52 -3.37 21.89
C THR A 237 6.46 -2.84 23.31
N SER A 238 7.53 -2.16 23.74
CA SER A 238 7.64 -1.62 25.08
C SER A 238 6.54 -0.59 25.23
N GLY A 239 5.39 -1.02 25.74
CA GLY A 239 4.29 -0.15 26.11
C GLY A 239 4.75 0.73 27.26
N GLN A 240 5.23 1.92 26.92
CA GLN A 240 5.38 3.05 27.84
C GLN A 240 4.43 4.16 27.43
#